data_AF-A0A351RS11-F1
#
_entry.id   AF-A0A351RS11-F1
#
_cell.length_a   1.000
_cell.length_b   1.000
_cell.length_c   1.000
_cell.angle_alpha   90.00
_cell.angle_beta   90.00
_cell.angle_gamma   90.00
#
_symmetry.space_group_name_H-M   'P 1'
#
loop_
_entity.id
_entity.type
_entity.pdbx_description
1 polymer ?
#
loop_
_entity_poly.entity_id
_entity_poly.type
_entity_poly.pdbx_seq_one_letter_code
_entity_poly.pdbx_strand_id
1 'polypeptide(L)'
;MSTNKLAVFLSAICLVFSIGCAGVVPPPEKKPTPIPKAEEKKQPEEISKERKSEEYVVFFASPSDTYESLSEKYYGDKNLSYIISEFNQNQSITQNKEIIVPLKSLNPGGLYPEGYLTIPILCYHQFGKTGSKDKMIVSEEMFDKQMVYLKENNYNVITLREFFDFVNYKRRPPKNSIVITIDDGWKNVKTIAASILKKYGFKATLFVYTDLIKPSKITLTWDDIKEMLNDGVIEVQSHTRFHTDLSKTKDNESETAYKQRIEQEIGESQKIIEQRLGIRPTLLAYPFGTFNDAAIEILKKYQYEGAFTVIKGGNPFFHNNFSLNRSMVFNSEKIEDFIKLLETFKKE
;
A
#
# COMPACT_ATOMS: atom_id res chain seq x y z
N MET A 1 68.59 1.20 5.72
CA MET A 1 69.03 2.59 5.52
C MET A 1 67.97 3.50 6.14
N SER A 2 68.18 3.92 7.40
CA SER A 2 68.68 5.26 7.80
C SER A 2 67.52 6.25 8.01
N THR A 3 67.06 6.48 9.27
CA THR A 3 67.30 7.70 10.12
C THR A 3 66.52 8.94 9.65
N ASN A 4 65.69 9.65 10.44
CA ASN A 4 66.00 10.57 11.57
C ASN A 4 64.64 11.16 12.06
N LYS A 5 64.24 11.18 13.35
CA LYS A 5 64.54 12.14 14.45
C LYS A 5 64.73 13.61 14.04
N LEU A 6 63.89 14.53 14.54
CA LEU A 6 64.27 15.51 15.58
C LEU A 6 63.09 16.40 16.03
N ALA A 7 63.01 16.61 17.35
CA ALA A 7 62.19 17.61 18.03
C ALA A 7 62.94 18.95 18.15
N VAL A 8 62.22 20.06 18.29
CA VAL A 8 62.78 21.40 18.55
C VAL A 8 62.11 22.03 19.77
N PHE A 9 62.94 22.50 20.69
CA PHE A 9 62.68 23.30 21.90
C PHE A 9 63.21 24.73 21.65
N LEU A 10 62.49 25.78 22.05
CA LEU A 10 63.01 27.14 22.32
C LEU A 10 61.98 27.87 23.22
N SER A 11 62.19 28.03 24.53
CA SER A 11 63.01 29.01 25.28
C SER A 11 62.45 30.45 25.29
N ALA A 12 62.12 30.90 26.51
CA ALA A 12 61.55 32.19 26.88
C ALA A 12 62.56 33.35 26.90
N ILE A 13 62.09 34.59 26.70
CA ILE A 13 62.77 35.82 27.15
C ILE A 13 61.73 36.83 27.67
N CYS A 14 61.89 37.21 28.95
CA CYS A 14 61.25 38.36 29.60
C CYS A 14 62.00 39.65 29.27
N LEU A 15 61.28 40.76 29.17
CA LEU A 15 61.86 42.10 29.27
C LEU A 15 60.89 43.01 30.03
N VAL A 16 61.39 43.51 31.16
CA VAL A 16 60.75 44.47 32.06
C VAL A 16 61.23 45.87 31.68
N PHE A 17 60.33 46.85 31.64
CA PHE A 17 60.67 48.27 31.76
C PHE A 17 59.77 48.93 32.79
N SER A 18 60.39 49.70 33.67
CA SER A 18 59.79 50.39 34.82
C SER A 18 60.07 51.89 34.73
N ILE A 19 59.03 52.71 34.72
CA ILE A 19 59.00 54.17 35.02
C ILE A 19 57.52 54.43 35.41
N GLY A 20 57.07 55.18 36.42
CA GLY A 20 57.63 56.12 37.40
C GLY A 20 56.43 56.94 37.92
N CYS A 21 56.44 57.28 39.21
CA CYS A 21 55.35 57.77 40.08
C CYS A 21 54.47 58.95 39.62
N ALA A 22 53.19 58.96 40.03
CA ALA A 22 52.55 60.03 40.84
C ALA A 22 51.05 59.72 41.06
N GLY A 23 50.56 59.94 42.29
CA GLY A 23 49.25 59.48 42.77
C GLY A 23 48.05 60.32 42.34
N VAL A 24 46.90 59.65 42.23
CA VAL A 24 45.56 60.25 42.25
C VAL A 24 44.67 59.34 43.11
N VAL A 25 44.04 59.91 44.14
CA VAL A 25 43.07 59.22 45.01
C VAL A 25 41.77 59.05 44.22
N PRO A 26 41.20 57.83 44.09
CA PRO A 26 39.90 57.65 43.47
C PRO A 26 38.75 58.04 44.43
N PRO A 27 37.63 58.58 43.91
CA PRO A 27 36.47 58.97 44.71
C PRO A 27 35.73 57.73 45.28
N PRO A 28 34.90 57.89 46.32
CA PRO A 28 34.31 56.76 47.05
C PRO A 28 33.37 55.93 46.17
N GLU A 29 33.47 54.61 46.30
CA GLU A 29 32.61 53.63 45.62
C GLU A 29 31.13 53.85 45.97
N LYS A 30 30.31 54.05 44.93
CA LYS A 30 28.84 53.93 45.06
C LYS A 30 28.51 52.44 45.21
N LYS A 31 27.83 52.09 46.31
CA LYS A 31 27.26 50.74 46.51
C LYS A 31 26.42 50.36 45.28
N PRO A 32 26.62 49.16 44.69
CA PRO A 32 25.81 48.72 43.56
C PRO A 32 24.36 48.57 43.99
N THR A 33 23.46 49.15 43.20
CA THR A 33 22.02 48.98 43.30
C THR A 33 21.70 47.49 43.05
N PRO A 34 20.77 46.87 43.79
CA PRO A 34 20.40 45.48 43.53
C PRO A 34 19.94 45.34 42.09
N ILE A 35 20.56 44.43 41.34
CA ILE A 35 20.08 44.02 40.03
C ILE A 35 18.66 43.48 40.26
N PRO A 36 17.63 43.99 39.57
CA PRO A 36 16.30 43.41 39.65
C PRO A 36 16.44 41.91 39.33
N LYS A 37 15.95 41.04 40.21
CA LYS A 37 15.86 39.61 39.89
C LYS A 37 15.19 39.53 38.53
N ALA A 38 15.87 38.90 37.57
CA ALA A 38 15.28 38.60 36.29
C ALA A 38 13.93 37.95 36.58
N GLU A 39 12.84 38.58 36.15
CA GLU A 39 11.54 37.94 36.16
C GLU A 39 11.75 36.64 35.40
N GLU A 40 11.57 35.51 36.10
CA GLU A 40 11.40 34.22 35.43
C GLU A 40 10.32 34.45 34.38
N LYS A 41 10.74 34.44 33.10
CA LYS A 41 9.80 34.35 31.99
C LYS A 41 8.98 33.10 32.29
N LYS A 42 7.75 33.30 32.77
CA LYS A 42 6.75 32.24 32.83
C LYS A 42 6.77 31.58 31.45
N GLN A 43 7.16 30.31 31.40
CA GLN A 43 6.90 29.49 30.21
C GLN A 43 5.40 29.65 29.89
N PRO A 44 5.00 29.87 28.64
CA PRO A 44 3.58 30.00 28.33
C PRO A 44 2.91 28.67 28.65
N GLU A 45 2.12 28.62 29.72
CA GLU A 45 1.23 27.51 30.11
C GLU A 45 0.05 27.32 29.13
N GLU A 46 0.19 27.62 27.84
CA GLU A 46 -0.92 27.55 26.88
C GLU A 46 -0.55 27.01 25.49
N ILE A 47 0.39 26.06 25.39
CA ILE A 47 0.81 25.47 24.11
C ILE A 47 -0.11 24.30 23.66
N SER A 48 -1.09 23.83 24.46
CA SER A 48 -1.91 22.64 24.12
C SER A 48 -3.33 22.90 23.61
N LYS A 49 -3.65 24.08 23.07
CA LYS A 49 -4.97 24.29 22.46
C LYS A 49 -5.01 23.73 21.05
N GLU A 50 -5.57 22.53 20.93
CA GLU A 50 -6.03 21.94 19.67
C GLU A 50 -6.85 23.00 18.89
N ARG A 51 -6.40 23.36 17.69
CA ARG A 51 -7.09 24.27 16.78
C ARG A 51 -7.80 23.44 15.72
N LYS A 52 -9.11 23.63 15.55
CA LYS A 52 -9.94 22.82 14.67
C LYS A 52 -10.73 23.68 13.69
N SER A 53 -10.74 23.25 12.44
CA SER A 53 -11.68 23.69 11.39
C SER A 53 -12.52 22.50 10.92
N GLU A 54 -13.36 22.71 9.90
CA GLU A 54 -14.04 21.60 9.22
C GLU A 54 -13.10 20.70 8.42
N GLU A 55 -11.89 21.17 8.11
CA GLU A 55 -10.95 20.50 7.22
C GLU A 55 -9.71 19.98 7.93
N TYR A 56 -9.31 20.59 9.04
CA TYR A 56 -8.06 20.25 9.71
C TYR A 56 -8.18 20.34 11.22
N VAL A 57 -7.36 19.53 11.89
CA VAL A 57 -6.98 19.72 13.29
C VAL A 57 -5.49 19.99 13.35
N VAL A 58 -5.09 21.03 14.08
CA VAL A 58 -3.69 21.43 14.28
C VAL A 58 -3.41 21.49 15.77
N PHE A 59 -2.36 20.81 16.22
CA PHE A 59 -1.96 20.79 17.62
C PHE A 59 -0.47 20.47 17.76
N PHE A 60 0.07 20.71 18.95
CA PHE A 60 1.43 20.30 19.30
C PHE A 60 1.42 18.90 19.91
N ALA A 61 2.20 17.98 19.34
CA ALA A 61 2.22 16.59 19.74
C ALA A 61 2.78 16.38 21.15
N SER A 62 2.17 15.44 21.87
CA SER A 62 2.67 14.88 23.11
C SER A 62 3.74 13.83 22.85
N PRO A 63 4.59 13.48 23.85
CA PRO A 63 5.59 12.42 23.71
C PRO A 63 5.02 11.03 23.38
N SER A 64 3.72 10.79 23.63
CA SER A 64 3.04 9.53 23.35
C SER A 64 2.35 9.47 21.99
N ASP A 65 2.29 10.58 21.25
CA ASP A 65 1.58 10.60 19.97
C ASP A 65 2.36 9.85 18.89
N THR A 66 1.63 8.98 18.19
CA THR A 66 2.06 8.23 17.01
C THR A 66 1.07 8.51 15.89
N TYR A 67 1.45 8.32 14.62
CA TYR A 67 0.48 8.52 13.54
C TYR A 67 -0.70 7.56 13.68
N GLU A 68 -0.48 6.35 14.19
CA GLU A 68 -1.51 5.35 14.49
C GLU A 68 -2.45 5.82 15.60
N SER A 69 -1.93 6.33 16.73
CA SER A 69 -2.78 6.81 17.82
C SER A 69 -3.61 8.03 17.41
N LEU A 70 -3.04 8.92 16.59
CA LEU A 70 -3.77 10.06 16.03
C LEU A 70 -4.82 9.63 15.03
N SER A 71 -4.49 8.66 14.17
CA SER A 71 -5.43 8.10 13.20
C SER A 71 -6.62 7.41 13.87
N GLU A 72 -6.37 6.63 14.93
CA GLU A 72 -7.42 6.07 15.77
C GLU A 72 -8.28 7.18 16.40
N LYS A 73 -7.66 8.22 16.95
CA LYS A 73 -8.38 9.34 17.60
C LYS A 73 -9.32 10.08 16.63
N TYR A 74 -8.85 10.39 15.42
CA TYR A 74 -9.57 11.30 14.52
C TYR A 74 -10.36 10.58 13.42
N TYR A 75 -9.95 9.37 13.02
CA TYR A 75 -10.62 8.60 11.96
C TYR A 75 -11.26 7.30 12.47
N GLY A 76 -10.91 6.84 13.68
CA GLY A 76 -11.37 5.55 14.21
C GLY A 76 -10.75 4.33 13.50
N ASP A 77 -9.64 4.53 12.79
CA ASP A 77 -8.95 3.46 12.05
C ASP A 77 -7.44 3.74 11.96
N LYS A 78 -6.65 3.02 12.76
CA LYS A 78 -5.16 3.11 12.75
C LYS A 78 -4.53 2.91 11.38
N ASN A 79 -5.16 2.18 10.47
CA ASN A 79 -4.59 1.89 9.15
C ASN A 79 -4.54 3.14 8.25
N LEU A 80 -5.18 4.24 8.68
CA LEU A 80 -5.18 5.52 7.97
C LEU A 80 -4.12 6.48 8.48
N SER A 81 -3.16 5.99 9.27
CA SER A 81 -2.03 6.77 9.78
C SER A 81 -1.21 7.38 8.65
N TYR A 82 -1.12 6.72 7.49
CA TYR A 82 -0.42 7.22 6.30
C TYR A 82 -0.97 8.56 5.80
N ILE A 83 -2.26 8.85 6.00
CA ILE A 83 -2.86 10.13 5.57
C ILE A 83 -2.23 11.26 6.37
N ILE A 84 -2.14 11.08 7.69
CA ILE A 84 -1.55 12.05 8.60
C ILE A 84 -0.05 12.13 8.35
N SER A 85 0.63 10.98 8.21
CA SER A 85 2.08 10.97 8.00
C SER A 85 2.47 11.65 6.69
N GLU A 86 1.81 11.33 5.57
CA GLU A 86 2.12 11.92 4.26
C GLU A 86 1.82 13.42 4.25
N PHE A 87 0.72 13.86 4.89
CA PHE A 87 0.41 15.28 5.00
C PHE A 87 1.48 16.05 5.79
N ASN A 88 2.07 15.42 6.80
CA ASN A 88 3.19 15.94 7.59
C ASN A 88 4.56 15.49 7.05
N GLN A 89 4.65 15.22 5.74
CA GLN A 89 5.91 14.92 5.01
C GLN A 89 6.69 13.72 5.56
N ASN A 90 5.99 12.74 6.14
CA ASN A 90 6.52 11.51 6.75
C ASN A 90 7.60 11.73 7.80
N GLN A 91 7.61 12.91 8.44
CA GLN A 91 8.59 13.19 9.48
C GLN A 91 8.17 12.54 10.80
N SER A 92 9.12 12.11 11.63
CA SER A 92 8.82 11.56 12.96
C SER A 92 8.06 12.57 13.83
N ILE A 93 7.14 12.06 14.66
CA ILE A 93 6.47 12.85 15.69
C ILE A 93 7.44 12.99 16.88
N THR A 94 7.67 14.23 17.31
CA THR A 94 8.48 14.55 18.49
C THR A 94 7.69 15.48 19.39
N GLN A 95 8.04 15.55 20.67
CA GLN A 95 7.40 16.46 21.61
C GLN A 95 7.40 17.90 21.08
N ASN A 96 6.27 18.59 21.25
CA ASN A 96 6.06 19.98 20.83
C ASN A 96 6.22 20.21 19.32
N LYS A 97 6.15 19.15 18.51
CA LYS A 97 6.05 19.30 17.06
C LYS A 97 4.61 19.63 16.67
N GLU A 98 4.44 20.63 15.82
CA GLU A 98 3.12 20.90 15.23
C GLU A 98 2.74 19.75 14.28
N ILE A 99 1.55 19.20 14.46
CA ILE A 99 0.97 18.14 13.64
C ILE A 99 -0.35 18.63 13.06
N ILE A 100 -0.55 18.38 11.77
CA ILE A 100 -1.78 18.70 11.06
C ILE A 100 -2.49 17.40 10.67
N VAL A 101 -3.75 17.25 11.08
CA VAL A 101 -4.59 16.10 10.75
C VAL A 101 -5.69 16.56 9.80
N PRO A 102 -5.70 16.14 8.52
CA PRO A 102 -6.78 16.46 7.60
C PRO A 102 -8.05 15.69 7.97
N LEU A 103 -9.19 16.35 8.11
CA LEU A 103 -10.48 15.74 8.45
C LEU A 103 -11.29 15.30 7.22
N LYS A 104 -10.90 15.73 6.02
CA LYS A 104 -11.50 15.35 4.74
C LYS A 104 -10.46 14.66 3.86
N SER A 105 -10.91 13.78 2.95
CA SER A 105 -10.02 13.14 1.98
C SER A 105 -9.51 14.18 0.99
N LEU A 106 -8.22 14.49 1.05
CA LEU A 106 -7.55 15.37 0.11
C LEU A 106 -7.16 14.60 -1.16
N ASN A 107 -7.55 15.13 -2.31
CA ASN A 107 -7.24 14.55 -3.63
C ASN A 107 -7.63 13.06 -3.76
N PRO A 108 -8.90 12.67 -3.55
CA PRO A 108 -9.33 11.27 -3.60
C PRO A 108 -9.04 10.59 -4.94
N GLY A 109 -9.03 11.35 -6.05
CA GLY A 109 -8.68 10.85 -7.38
C GLY A 109 -7.18 10.77 -7.66
N GLY A 110 -6.30 11.29 -6.79
CA GLY A 110 -4.87 11.23 -7.04
C GLY A 110 -4.40 11.97 -8.30
N LEU A 111 -5.00 13.13 -8.58
CA LEU A 111 -4.63 14.03 -9.69
C LEU A 111 -3.58 15.04 -9.23
N TYR A 112 -2.58 15.30 -10.07
CA TYR A 112 -1.49 16.24 -9.81
C TYR A 112 -1.19 17.06 -11.09
N PRO A 113 -0.57 18.25 -10.97
CA PRO A 113 -0.20 19.05 -12.15
C PRO A 113 0.66 18.29 -13.17
N GLU A 114 1.49 17.36 -12.72
CA GLU A 114 2.43 16.58 -13.53
C GLU A 114 1.91 15.19 -13.95
N GLY A 115 0.67 14.83 -13.59
CA GLY A 115 0.08 13.52 -13.94
C GLY A 115 -0.90 12.98 -12.90
N TYR A 116 -1.03 11.66 -12.82
CA TYR A 116 -1.99 11.00 -11.92
C TYR A 116 -1.52 9.66 -11.36
N LEU A 117 -2.08 9.30 -10.21
CA LEU A 117 -1.94 7.97 -9.64
C LEU A 117 -2.65 6.93 -10.52
N THR A 118 -1.99 5.79 -10.66
CA THR A 118 -2.53 4.61 -11.31
C THR A 118 -2.15 3.40 -10.46
N ILE A 119 -3.04 2.43 -10.31
CA ILE A 119 -2.77 1.26 -9.46
C ILE A 119 -2.59 0.03 -10.35
N PRO A 120 -1.37 -0.55 -10.41
CA PRO A 120 -1.17 -1.81 -11.09
C PRO A 120 -1.77 -2.94 -10.26
N ILE A 121 -2.46 -3.84 -10.95
CA ILE A 121 -3.05 -5.04 -10.38
C ILE A 121 -2.31 -6.23 -10.98
N LEU A 122 -1.57 -6.95 -10.15
CA LEU A 122 -0.77 -8.09 -10.55
C LEU A 122 -1.66 -9.33 -10.60
N CYS A 123 -1.47 -10.17 -11.62
CA CYS A 123 -2.21 -11.41 -11.81
C CYS A 123 -1.25 -12.60 -11.86
N TYR A 124 -1.31 -13.45 -10.83
CA TYR A 124 -0.60 -14.72 -10.72
C TYR A 124 -1.58 -15.89 -10.93
N HIS A 125 -1.05 -17.10 -11.13
CA HIS A 125 -1.88 -18.30 -11.25
C HIS A 125 -1.32 -19.44 -10.39
N GLN A 126 -0.10 -19.88 -10.69
CA GLN A 126 0.52 -21.03 -10.03
C GLN A 126 1.90 -20.71 -9.49
N PHE A 127 2.29 -21.49 -8.49
CA PHE A 127 3.57 -21.39 -7.80
C PHE A 127 4.24 -22.77 -7.74
N GLY A 128 5.56 -22.80 -7.85
CA GLY A 128 6.27 -24.07 -7.87
C GLY A 128 7.77 -23.96 -7.64
N LYS A 129 8.48 -25.03 -7.93
CA LYS A 129 9.95 -25.05 -7.84
C LYS A 129 10.55 -24.29 -9.01
N THR A 130 11.75 -23.75 -8.78
CA THR A 130 12.58 -23.15 -9.84
C THR A 130 12.81 -24.13 -10.99
N GLY A 131 12.82 -23.62 -12.22
CA GLY A 131 13.04 -24.42 -13.44
C GLY A 131 11.79 -24.96 -14.13
N SER A 132 10.58 -24.57 -13.69
CA SER A 132 9.36 -24.86 -14.45
C SER A 132 9.46 -24.26 -15.87
N LYS A 133 9.04 -25.02 -16.89
CA LYS A 133 8.92 -24.51 -18.27
C LYS A 133 7.58 -23.84 -18.54
N ASP A 134 6.62 -23.99 -17.63
CA ASP A 134 5.32 -23.34 -17.73
C ASP A 134 5.46 -21.86 -17.34
N LYS A 135 5.01 -20.98 -18.23
CA LYS A 135 5.03 -19.53 -18.02
C LYS A 135 4.07 -19.08 -16.92
N MET A 136 3.07 -19.89 -16.57
CA MET A 136 2.07 -19.57 -15.54
C MET A 136 2.50 -19.99 -14.13
N ILE A 137 3.64 -20.71 -14.00
CA ILE A 137 4.18 -21.17 -12.73
C ILE A 137 5.36 -20.28 -12.33
N VAL A 138 5.12 -19.31 -11.46
CA VAL A 138 6.19 -18.51 -10.86
C VAL A 138 6.90 -19.34 -9.80
N SER A 139 8.23 -19.34 -9.77
CA SER A 139 8.95 -20.09 -8.74
C SER A 139 8.74 -19.48 -7.35
N GLU A 140 8.74 -20.32 -6.32
CA GLU A 140 8.67 -19.90 -4.92
C GLU A 140 9.76 -18.87 -4.59
N GLU A 141 11.00 -19.12 -5.03
CA GLU A 141 12.12 -18.21 -4.85
C GLU A 141 11.88 -16.86 -5.53
N MET A 142 11.35 -16.85 -6.76
CA MET A 142 11.08 -15.62 -7.47
C MET A 142 9.90 -14.86 -6.84
N PHE A 143 8.86 -15.55 -6.39
CA PHE A 143 7.74 -14.93 -5.69
C PHE A 143 8.20 -14.29 -4.37
N ASP A 144 9.04 -14.97 -3.58
CA ASP A 144 9.63 -14.40 -2.36
C ASP A 144 10.47 -13.15 -2.69
N LYS A 145 11.33 -13.20 -3.72
CA LYS A 145 12.12 -12.04 -4.19
C LYS A 145 11.24 -10.86 -4.62
N GLN A 146 10.12 -11.13 -5.28
CA GLN A 146 9.16 -10.09 -5.66
C GLN A 146 8.56 -9.43 -4.42
N MET A 147 8.16 -10.21 -3.41
CA MET A 147 7.61 -9.66 -2.16
C MET A 147 8.66 -8.88 -1.34
N VAL A 148 9.92 -9.36 -1.30
CA VAL A 148 11.05 -8.58 -0.74
C VAL A 148 11.18 -7.25 -1.44
N TYR A 149 11.19 -7.25 -2.77
CA TYR A 149 11.33 -6.02 -3.55
C TYR A 149 10.21 -5.02 -3.23
N LEU A 150 8.96 -5.47 -3.17
CA LEU A 150 7.83 -4.61 -2.80
C LEU A 150 8.05 -3.99 -1.40
N LYS A 151 8.47 -4.81 -0.42
CA LYS A 151 8.68 -4.36 0.95
C LYS A 151 9.82 -3.35 1.06
N GLU A 152 10.98 -3.64 0.47
CA GLU A 152 12.18 -2.80 0.55
C GLU A 152 12.06 -1.50 -0.24
N ASN A 153 11.20 -1.46 -1.26
CA ASN A 153 10.96 -0.26 -2.09
C ASN A 153 9.69 0.51 -1.69
N ASN A 154 9.16 0.28 -0.48
CA ASN A 154 8.02 0.99 0.08
C ASN A 154 6.75 0.93 -0.79
N TYR A 155 6.48 -0.21 -1.40
CA TYR A 155 5.19 -0.48 -2.03
C TYR A 155 4.15 -0.84 -0.97
N ASN A 156 2.93 -0.34 -1.17
CA ASN A 156 1.78 -0.64 -0.31
C ASN A 156 0.89 -1.66 -1.02
N VAL A 157 0.88 -2.90 -0.54
CA VAL A 157 -0.04 -3.93 -1.06
C VAL A 157 -1.41 -3.70 -0.45
N ILE A 158 -2.32 -3.12 -1.23
CA ILE A 158 -3.69 -2.83 -0.81
C ILE A 158 -4.65 -3.94 -1.27
N THR A 159 -5.76 -4.08 -0.56
CA THR A 159 -6.87 -4.97 -0.92
C THR A 159 -7.64 -4.44 -2.12
N LEU A 160 -8.43 -5.30 -2.78
CA LEU A 160 -9.35 -4.81 -3.81
C LEU A 160 -10.42 -3.90 -3.21
N ARG A 161 -10.79 -4.07 -1.94
CA ARG A 161 -11.72 -3.14 -1.30
C ARG A 161 -11.18 -1.72 -1.22
N GLU A 162 -9.93 -1.56 -0.79
CA GLU A 162 -9.25 -0.27 -0.76
C GLU A 162 -9.05 0.32 -2.16
N PHE A 163 -8.75 -0.54 -3.15
CA PHE A 163 -8.75 -0.14 -4.56
C PHE A 163 -10.12 0.42 -5.01
N PHE A 164 -11.23 -0.22 -4.61
CA PHE A 164 -12.56 0.28 -4.95
C PHE A 164 -12.94 1.56 -4.20
N ASP A 165 -12.39 1.80 -3.01
CA ASP A 165 -12.55 3.09 -2.34
C ASP A 165 -11.83 4.22 -3.10
N PHE A 166 -10.72 3.91 -3.80
CA PHE A 166 -10.03 4.86 -4.69
C PHE A 166 -10.83 5.19 -5.95
N VAL A 167 -11.18 4.18 -6.75
CA VAL A 167 -11.88 4.43 -8.03
C VAL A 167 -13.29 4.99 -7.85
N ASN A 168 -13.90 4.77 -6.68
CA ASN A 168 -15.19 5.38 -6.30
C ASN A 168 -15.05 6.70 -5.53
N TYR A 169 -13.89 7.37 -5.58
CA TYR A 169 -13.66 8.70 -5.00
C TYR A 169 -13.86 8.82 -3.48
N LYS A 170 -13.82 7.72 -2.74
CA LYS A 170 -13.97 7.78 -1.27
C LYS A 170 -12.67 8.19 -0.60
N ARG A 171 -11.53 7.69 -1.10
CA ARG A 171 -10.22 7.92 -0.46
C ARG A 171 -9.07 7.71 -1.42
N ARG A 172 -8.04 8.54 -1.31
CA ARG A 172 -6.77 8.31 -2.00
C ARG A 172 -6.01 7.15 -1.31
N PRO A 173 -5.45 6.19 -2.06
CA PRO A 173 -4.62 5.14 -1.49
C PRO A 173 -3.25 5.71 -1.04
N PRO A 174 -2.50 4.97 -0.21
CA PRO A 174 -1.08 5.28 0.04
C PRO A 174 -0.29 5.42 -1.27
N LYS A 175 0.80 6.18 -1.26
CA LYS A 175 1.72 6.20 -2.42
C LYS A 175 2.27 4.80 -2.71
N ASN A 176 2.65 4.55 -3.95
CA ASN A 176 3.18 3.25 -4.40
C ASN A 176 2.22 2.07 -4.10
N SER A 177 0.91 2.29 -4.19
CA SER A 177 -0.06 1.23 -3.96
C SER A 177 -0.17 0.28 -5.14
N ILE A 178 -0.22 -1.02 -4.86
CA ILE A 178 -0.39 -2.11 -5.83
C ILE A 178 -1.37 -3.14 -5.27
N VAL A 179 -1.98 -3.94 -6.15
CA VAL A 179 -2.85 -5.04 -5.75
C VAL A 179 -2.25 -6.37 -6.24
N ILE A 180 -2.32 -7.40 -5.40
CA ILE A 180 -1.97 -8.78 -5.78
C ILE A 180 -3.26 -9.58 -5.98
N THR A 181 -3.42 -10.18 -7.15
CA THR A 181 -4.51 -11.10 -7.47
C THR A 181 -3.94 -12.44 -7.95
N ILE A 182 -4.67 -13.52 -7.66
CA ILE A 182 -4.33 -14.88 -8.04
C ILE A 182 -5.58 -15.52 -8.64
N ASP A 183 -5.45 -16.19 -9.79
CA ASP A 183 -6.59 -16.78 -10.49
C ASP A 183 -6.68 -18.31 -10.28
N ASP A 184 -7.81 -18.87 -10.71
CA ASP A 184 -8.19 -20.29 -10.73
C ASP A 184 -8.53 -20.94 -9.39
N GLY A 185 -7.52 -21.22 -8.57
CA GLY A 185 -7.66 -22.04 -7.35
C GLY A 185 -6.75 -23.26 -7.26
N TRP A 186 -5.47 -23.10 -7.63
CA TRP A 186 -4.46 -24.15 -7.52
C TRP A 186 -3.97 -24.35 -6.08
N LYS A 187 -3.66 -25.61 -5.70
CA LYS A 187 -3.27 -25.96 -4.32
C LYS A 187 -2.00 -25.25 -3.85
N ASN A 188 -1.11 -24.92 -4.78
CA ASN A 188 0.13 -24.20 -4.51
C ASN A 188 -0.08 -22.75 -4.02
N VAL A 189 -1.28 -22.17 -4.21
CA VAL A 189 -1.65 -20.90 -3.57
C VAL A 189 -1.59 -21.03 -2.05
N LYS A 190 -2.17 -22.11 -1.49
CA LYS A 190 -2.13 -22.36 -0.05
C LYS A 190 -0.74 -22.76 0.42
N THR A 191 -0.08 -23.68 -0.28
CA THR A 191 1.17 -24.26 0.23
C THR A 191 2.39 -23.36 0.05
N ILE A 192 2.36 -22.42 -0.89
CA ILE A 192 3.49 -21.53 -1.20
C ILE A 192 3.08 -20.06 -1.02
N ALA A 193 2.15 -19.56 -1.84
CA ALA A 193 1.90 -18.13 -1.90
C ALA A 193 1.38 -17.55 -0.59
N ALA A 194 0.44 -18.22 0.07
CA ALA A 194 -0.11 -17.79 1.36
C ALA A 194 0.96 -17.71 2.46
N SER A 195 1.92 -18.65 2.48
CA SER A 195 3.02 -18.62 3.46
C SER A 195 3.92 -17.40 3.25
N ILE A 196 4.30 -17.14 1.99
CA ILE A 196 5.14 -15.99 1.63
C ILE A 196 4.40 -14.67 1.89
N LEU A 197 3.14 -14.54 1.49
CA LEU A 197 2.34 -13.34 1.75
C LEU A 197 2.27 -13.01 3.25
N LYS A 198 2.03 -14.02 4.10
CA LYS A 198 2.05 -13.86 5.57
C LYS A 198 3.40 -13.36 6.09
N LYS A 199 4.51 -13.90 5.58
CA LYS A 199 5.88 -13.47 5.96
C LYS A 199 6.08 -11.96 5.80
N TYR A 200 5.46 -11.34 4.80
CA TYR A 200 5.59 -9.89 4.51
C TYR A 200 4.43 -9.04 5.02
N GLY A 201 3.39 -9.65 5.59
CA GLY A 201 2.16 -8.98 5.99
C GLY A 201 1.32 -8.49 4.81
N PHE A 202 1.46 -9.14 3.65
CA PHE A 202 0.70 -8.82 2.44
C PHE A 202 -0.55 -9.68 2.31
N LYS A 203 -1.50 -9.17 1.55
CA LYS A 203 -2.75 -9.85 1.21
C LYS A 203 -2.89 -9.99 -0.29
N ALA A 204 -3.70 -10.94 -0.73
CA ALA A 204 -4.05 -11.11 -2.14
C ALA A 204 -5.54 -11.42 -2.32
N THR A 205 -6.10 -11.10 -3.48
CA THR A 205 -7.43 -11.61 -3.84
C THR A 205 -7.30 -12.87 -4.70
N LEU A 206 -7.95 -13.94 -4.30
CA LEU A 206 -8.09 -15.17 -5.07
C LEU A 206 -9.40 -15.13 -5.88
N PHE A 207 -9.32 -15.10 -7.20
CA PHE A 207 -10.47 -15.29 -8.09
C PHE A 207 -10.66 -16.77 -8.37
N VAL A 208 -11.76 -17.36 -7.89
CA VAL A 208 -11.98 -18.81 -7.97
C VAL A 208 -12.89 -19.21 -9.14
N TYR A 209 -12.40 -20.15 -9.94
CA TYR A 209 -13.21 -20.89 -10.90
C TYR A 209 -13.88 -22.04 -10.11
N THR A 210 -15.19 -21.91 -9.85
CA THR A 210 -15.83 -22.72 -8.79
C THR A 210 -15.82 -24.23 -9.06
N ASP A 211 -16.00 -24.69 -10.31
CA ASP A 211 -16.00 -26.14 -10.61
C ASP A 211 -14.58 -26.75 -10.69
N LEU A 212 -13.51 -25.95 -10.58
CA LEU A 212 -12.15 -26.43 -10.31
C LEU A 212 -11.96 -26.87 -8.86
N ILE A 213 -12.69 -26.25 -7.93
CA ILE A 213 -12.53 -26.41 -6.49
C ILE A 213 -13.16 -27.74 -6.06
N LYS A 214 -12.32 -28.74 -5.79
CA LYS A 214 -12.74 -30.10 -5.47
C LYS A 214 -11.69 -30.81 -4.62
N PRO A 215 -12.07 -31.85 -3.86
CA PRO A 215 -11.11 -32.67 -3.11
C PRO A 215 -10.00 -33.22 -4.01
N SER A 216 -8.81 -32.62 -3.95
CA SER A 216 -7.68 -32.92 -4.83
C SER A 216 -6.36 -32.53 -4.18
N LYS A 217 -5.26 -33.15 -4.64
CA LYS A 217 -3.90 -32.72 -4.28
C LYS A 217 -3.39 -31.56 -5.15
N ILE A 218 -4.05 -31.28 -6.27
CA ILE A 218 -3.61 -30.32 -7.28
C ILE A 218 -4.37 -29.00 -7.18
N THR A 219 -5.66 -29.06 -6.86
CA THR A 219 -6.53 -27.89 -6.73
C THR A 219 -6.89 -27.65 -5.27
N LEU A 220 -7.29 -26.43 -4.93
CA LEU A 220 -7.81 -26.11 -3.62
C LEU A 220 -9.13 -26.85 -3.38
N THR A 221 -9.39 -27.10 -2.10
CA THR A 221 -10.71 -27.45 -1.57
C THR A 221 -11.36 -26.21 -0.96
N TRP A 222 -12.68 -26.25 -0.74
CA TRP A 222 -13.38 -25.19 -0.03
C TRP A 222 -12.84 -24.98 1.39
N ASP A 223 -12.39 -26.04 2.06
CA ASP A 223 -11.81 -25.93 3.40
C ASP A 223 -10.42 -25.27 3.37
N ASP A 224 -9.62 -25.52 2.34
CA ASP A 224 -8.36 -24.78 2.14
C ASP A 224 -8.60 -23.28 1.98
N ILE A 225 -9.64 -22.91 1.22
CA ILE A 225 -10.00 -21.51 0.99
C ILE A 225 -10.49 -20.86 2.29
N LYS A 226 -11.34 -21.55 3.06
CA LYS A 226 -11.80 -21.08 4.38
C LYS A 226 -10.65 -20.85 5.35
N GLU A 227 -9.67 -21.75 5.38
CA GLU A 227 -8.48 -21.60 6.23
C GLU A 227 -7.72 -20.32 5.89
N MET A 228 -7.42 -20.10 4.59
CA MET A 228 -6.71 -18.90 4.16
C MET A 228 -7.52 -17.60 4.36
N LEU A 229 -8.86 -17.67 4.24
CA LEU A 229 -9.75 -16.56 4.59
C LEU A 229 -9.68 -16.23 6.08
N ASN A 230 -9.77 -17.25 6.95
CA ASN A 230 -9.71 -17.08 8.41
C ASN A 230 -8.35 -16.53 8.87
N ASP A 231 -7.28 -16.90 8.17
CA ASP A 231 -5.94 -16.37 8.40
C ASP A 231 -5.78 -14.91 7.93
N GLY A 232 -6.77 -14.36 7.22
CA GLY A 232 -6.76 -12.98 6.72
C GLY A 232 -5.74 -12.70 5.62
N VAL A 233 -5.15 -13.75 5.02
CA VAL A 233 -4.12 -13.63 3.98
C VAL A 233 -4.71 -13.49 2.58
N ILE A 234 -5.91 -14.02 2.35
CA ILE A 234 -6.63 -13.85 1.08
C ILE A 234 -8.02 -13.26 1.26
N GLU A 235 -8.49 -12.59 0.21
CA GLU A 235 -9.90 -12.37 -0.09
C GLU A 235 -10.32 -13.30 -1.23
N VAL A 236 -11.62 -13.57 -1.40
CA VAL A 236 -12.10 -14.46 -2.47
C VAL A 236 -13.15 -13.75 -3.32
N GLN A 237 -13.01 -13.86 -4.63
CA GLN A 237 -13.88 -13.27 -5.64
C GLN A 237 -14.14 -14.29 -6.78
N SER A 238 -14.98 -13.95 -7.77
CA SER A 238 -15.43 -14.92 -8.77
C SER A 238 -14.53 -14.97 -10.02
N HIS A 239 -14.21 -16.17 -10.49
CA HIS A 239 -13.60 -16.41 -11.81
C HIS A 239 -14.51 -17.26 -12.71
N THR A 240 -15.83 -17.03 -12.61
CA THR A 240 -16.89 -17.81 -13.29
C THR A 240 -17.02 -19.25 -12.78
N ARG A 241 -17.97 -20.00 -13.35
CA ARG A 241 -18.30 -21.34 -12.88
C ARG A 241 -17.48 -22.40 -13.56
N PHE A 242 -17.31 -22.34 -14.89
CA PHE A 242 -16.64 -23.33 -15.75
C PHE A 242 -15.42 -22.77 -16.49
N HIS A 243 -15.06 -21.50 -16.27
CA HIS A 243 -13.95 -20.83 -16.94
C HIS A 243 -14.14 -20.79 -18.47
N THR A 244 -15.36 -20.48 -18.93
CA THR A 244 -15.64 -20.29 -20.36
C THR A 244 -15.39 -18.85 -20.81
N ASP A 245 -15.01 -18.68 -22.07
CA ASP A 245 -14.90 -17.36 -22.69
C ASP A 245 -16.29 -16.73 -22.78
N LEU A 246 -16.51 -15.69 -21.96
CA LEU A 246 -17.80 -15.02 -21.87
C LEU A 246 -18.11 -14.20 -23.14
N SER A 247 -17.11 -13.89 -23.96
CA SER A 247 -17.29 -13.05 -25.16
C SER A 247 -17.78 -13.83 -26.39
N LYS A 248 -17.69 -15.16 -26.36
CA LYS A 248 -17.94 -16.02 -27.53
C LYS A 248 -19.19 -16.87 -27.38
N THR A 249 -19.91 -17.02 -28.48
CA THR A 249 -20.92 -18.07 -28.64
C THR A 249 -20.25 -19.41 -28.95
N LYS A 250 -20.93 -20.51 -28.63
CA LYS A 250 -20.57 -21.85 -29.12
C LYS A 250 -21.16 -22.09 -30.51
N ASP A 251 -20.65 -23.11 -31.20
CA ASP A 251 -21.18 -23.52 -32.50
C ASP A 251 -22.68 -23.84 -32.40
N ASN A 252 -23.48 -23.23 -33.28
CA ASN A 252 -24.94 -23.35 -33.32
C ASN A 252 -25.67 -22.92 -32.03
N GLU A 253 -25.03 -22.11 -31.18
CA GLU A 253 -25.66 -21.56 -29.98
C GLU A 253 -26.55 -20.36 -30.35
N SER A 254 -27.85 -20.45 -30.05
CA SER A 254 -28.75 -19.30 -30.17
C SER A 254 -28.38 -18.19 -29.18
N GLU A 255 -28.74 -16.95 -29.48
CA GLU A 255 -28.49 -15.82 -28.57
C GLU A 255 -29.11 -16.04 -27.17
N THR A 256 -30.28 -16.66 -27.10
CA THR A 256 -30.94 -16.99 -25.82
C THR A 256 -30.14 -18.03 -25.03
N ALA A 257 -29.66 -19.08 -25.69
CA ALA A 257 -28.84 -20.11 -25.05
C ALA A 257 -27.49 -19.54 -24.58
N TYR A 258 -26.88 -18.65 -25.39
CA TYR A 258 -25.68 -17.91 -25.02
C TYR A 258 -25.88 -17.11 -23.74
N LYS A 259 -26.91 -16.25 -23.69
CA LYS A 259 -27.26 -15.44 -22.51
C LYS A 259 -27.49 -16.30 -21.27
N GLN A 260 -28.22 -17.42 -21.40
CA GLN A 260 -28.43 -18.37 -20.30
C GLN A 260 -27.12 -19.00 -19.82
N ARG A 261 -26.21 -19.36 -20.73
CA ARG A 261 -24.91 -19.92 -20.36
C ARG A 261 -24.05 -18.92 -19.61
N ILE A 262 -23.90 -17.69 -20.11
CA ILE A 262 -23.09 -16.68 -19.41
C ILE A 262 -23.74 -16.26 -18.08
N GLU A 263 -25.08 -16.31 -17.98
CA GLU A 263 -25.78 -16.15 -16.70
C GLU A 263 -25.47 -17.29 -15.72
N GLN A 264 -25.37 -18.53 -16.19
CA GLN A 264 -24.90 -19.63 -15.35
C GLN A 264 -23.44 -19.46 -14.92
N GLU A 265 -22.56 -18.97 -15.81
CA GLU A 265 -21.16 -18.70 -15.47
C GLU A 265 -21.01 -17.67 -14.35
N ILE A 266 -21.72 -16.55 -14.46
CA ILE A 266 -21.60 -15.41 -13.54
C ILE A 266 -22.43 -15.62 -12.27
N GLY A 267 -23.68 -16.03 -12.45
CA GLY A 267 -24.67 -16.10 -11.37
C GLY A 267 -24.50 -17.31 -10.48
N GLU A 268 -24.26 -18.50 -11.05
CA GLU A 268 -24.08 -19.71 -10.24
C GLU A 268 -22.74 -19.71 -9.51
N SER A 269 -21.67 -19.15 -10.11
CA SER A 269 -20.40 -18.99 -9.40
C SER A 269 -20.53 -18.10 -8.15
N GLN A 270 -21.25 -16.97 -8.26
CA GLN A 270 -21.55 -16.10 -7.11
C GLN A 270 -22.29 -16.87 -6.00
N LYS A 271 -23.36 -17.60 -6.36
CA LYS A 271 -24.15 -18.39 -5.41
C LYS A 271 -23.33 -19.49 -4.76
N ILE A 272 -22.51 -20.21 -5.51
CA ILE A 272 -21.67 -21.29 -4.99
C ILE A 272 -20.68 -20.73 -3.97
N ILE A 273 -20.00 -19.62 -4.28
CA ILE A 273 -19.05 -18.97 -3.36
C ILE A 273 -19.78 -18.52 -2.09
N GLU A 274 -20.94 -17.89 -2.21
CA GLU A 274 -21.75 -17.45 -1.07
C GLU A 274 -22.19 -18.61 -0.18
N GLN A 275 -22.69 -19.69 -0.77
CA GLN A 275 -23.09 -20.89 -0.02
C GLN A 275 -21.91 -21.59 0.67
N ARG A 276 -20.75 -21.61 0.02
CA ARG A 276 -19.57 -22.33 0.53
C ARG A 276 -18.81 -21.56 1.59
N LEU A 277 -18.74 -20.24 1.46
CA LEU A 277 -17.85 -19.38 2.25
C LEU A 277 -18.58 -18.33 3.10
N GLY A 278 -19.89 -18.12 2.90
CA GLY A 278 -20.65 -17.09 3.59
C GLY A 278 -20.33 -15.67 3.15
N ILE A 279 -19.61 -15.50 2.03
CA ILE A 279 -19.25 -14.21 1.44
C ILE A 279 -19.81 -14.13 0.03
N ARG A 280 -20.47 -13.02 -0.30
CA ARG A 280 -20.99 -12.80 -1.64
C ARG A 280 -19.94 -12.04 -2.48
N PRO A 281 -19.36 -12.66 -3.52
CA PRO A 281 -18.38 -11.97 -4.34
C PRO A 281 -19.06 -10.87 -5.16
N THR A 282 -18.46 -9.68 -5.17
CA THR A 282 -18.91 -8.51 -5.93
C THR A 282 -17.96 -8.17 -7.07
N LEU A 283 -16.89 -8.94 -7.25
CA LEU A 283 -15.86 -8.71 -8.26
C LEU A 283 -15.64 -9.97 -9.10
N LEU A 284 -15.37 -9.78 -10.40
CA LEU A 284 -15.14 -10.90 -11.32
C LEU A 284 -13.87 -10.73 -12.15
N ALA A 285 -13.00 -11.74 -12.18
CA ALA A 285 -11.98 -11.84 -13.22
C ALA A 285 -12.57 -12.54 -14.45
N TYR A 286 -12.46 -11.94 -15.63
CA TYR A 286 -12.92 -12.59 -16.86
C TYR A 286 -11.95 -13.71 -17.26
N PRO A 287 -12.44 -14.95 -17.52
CA PRO A 287 -11.62 -15.98 -18.15
C PRO A 287 -10.99 -15.45 -19.43
N PHE A 288 -9.67 -15.65 -19.58
CA PHE A 288 -8.87 -15.13 -20.71
C PHE A 288 -8.84 -13.60 -20.87
N GLY A 289 -9.45 -12.86 -19.93
CA GLY A 289 -9.60 -11.40 -19.97
C GLY A 289 -10.57 -10.87 -21.02
N THR A 290 -11.39 -11.73 -21.63
CA THR A 290 -12.31 -11.37 -22.71
C THR A 290 -13.75 -11.21 -22.21
N PHE A 291 -14.44 -10.20 -22.72
CA PHE A 291 -15.82 -9.87 -22.35
C PHE A 291 -16.54 -9.13 -23.48
N ASN A 292 -17.85 -8.95 -23.35
CA ASN A 292 -18.68 -8.11 -24.21
C ASN A 292 -19.83 -7.48 -23.40
N ASP A 293 -20.69 -6.70 -24.05
CA ASP A 293 -21.78 -5.98 -23.39
C ASP A 293 -22.77 -6.91 -22.69
N ALA A 294 -23.07 -8.09 -23.27
CA ALA A 294 -23.97 -9.06 -22.65
C ALA A 294 -23.42 -9.58 -21.31
N ALA A 295 -22.11 -9.81 -21.21
CA ALA A 295 -21.46 -10.18 -19.95
C ALA A 295 -21.57 -9.05 -18.91
N ILE A 296 -21.36 -7.78 -19.33
CA ILE A 296 -21.48 -6.61 -18.44
C ILE A 296 -22.92 -6.44 -17.93
N GLU A 297 -23.92 -6.60 -18.80
CA GLU A 297 -25.34 -6.53 -18.42
C GLU A 297 -25.68 -7.55 -17.33
N ILE A 298 -25.18 -8.77 -17.46
CA ILE A 298 -25.41 -9.83 -16.47
C ILE A 298 -24.62 -9.55 -15.18
N LEU A 299 -23.37 -9.10 -15.26
CA LEU A 299 -22.62 -8.67 -14.07
C LEU A 299 -23.40 -7.63 -13.25
N LYS A 300 -23.96 -6.62 -13.93
CA LYS A 300 -24.81 -5.60 -13.30
C LYS A 300 -26.09 -6.19 -12.72
N LYS A 301 -26.77 -7.11 -13.43
CA LYS A 301 -27.94 -7.84 -12.93
C LYS A 301 -27.64 -8.57 -11.60
N TYR A 302 -26.43 -9.11 -11.45
CA TYR A 302 -25.97 -9.80 -10.26
C TYR A 302 -25.23 -8.89 -9.25
N GLN A 303 -25.32 -7.57 -9.42
CA GLN A 303 -24.75 -6.58 -8.51
C GLN A 303 -23.23 -6.69 -8.32
N TYR A 304 -22.50 -7.11 -9.36
CA TYR A 304 -21.05 -6.96 -9.38
C TYR A 304 -20.67 -5.47 -9.48
N GLU A 305 -19.68 -5.05 -8.69
CA GLU A 305 -19.15 -3.68 -8.64
C GLU A 305 -18.08 -3.44 -9.72
N GLY A 306 -17.41 -4.50 -10.18
CA GLY A 306 -16.44 -4.41 -11.25
C GLY A 306 -15.88 -5.76 -11.70
N ALA A 307 -15.11 -5.71 -12.78
CA ALA A 307 -14.52 -6.88 -13.42
C ALA A 307 -13.18 -6.58 -14.09
N PHE A 308 -12.36 -7.62 -14.20
CA PHE A 308 -10.93 -7.52 -14.51
C PHE A 308 -10.57 -8.30 -15.76
N THR A 309 -9.77 -7.67 -16.61
CA THR A 309 -9.17 -8.24 -17.81
C THR A 309 -7.77 -8.79 -17.51
N VAL A 310 -7.01 -9.14 -18.55
CA VAL A 310 -5.55 -9.39 -18.47
C VAL A 310 -4.76 -8.39 -19.34
N ILE A 311 -5.37 -7.25 -19.66
CA ILE A 311 -4.70 -6.16 -20.36
C ILE A 311 -3.67 -5.55 -19.40
N LYS A 312 -2.40 -5.53 -19.83
CA LYS A 312 -1.31 -4.94 -19.06
C LYS A 312 -1.54 -3.43 -18.91
N GLY A 313 -1.49 -2.94 -17.68
CA GLY A 313 -1.58 -1.51 -17.37
C GLY A 313 -1.96 -1.27 -15.91
N GLY A 314 -1.79 -0.03 -15.46
CA GLY A 314 -2.36 0.44 -14.22
C GLY A 314 -3.82 0.91 -14.39
N ASN A 315 -4.47 1.16 -13.26
CA ASN A 315 -5.85 1.63 -13.18
C ASN A 315 -5.93 2.98 -12.47
N PRO A 316 -6.12 4.10 -13.18
CA PRO A 316 -6.50 5.38 -12.56
C PRO A 316 -7.98 5.35 -12.14
N PHE A 317 -8.41 6.30 -11.31
CA PHE A 317 -9.79 6.34 -10.79
C PHE A 317 -10.87 6.44 -11.87
N PHE A 318 -10.53 7.00 -13.05
CA PHE A 318 -11.46 7.16 -14.17
C PHE A 318 -11.50 5.93 -15.11
N HIS A 319 -10.80 4.85 -14.76
CA HIS A 319 -10.90 3.60 -15.52
C HIS A 319 -12.31 3.00 -15.36
N ASN A 320 -12.85 2.43 -16.44
CA ASN A 320 -14.11 1.68 -16.36
C ASN A 320 -13.96 0.45 -15.43
N ASN A 321 -14.78 0.41 -14.37
CA ASN A 321 -14.78 -0.63 -13.35
C ASN A 321 -15.06 -2.05 -13.90
N PHE A 322 -15.71 -2.18 -15.06
CA PHE A 322 -16.03 -3.48 -15.67
C PHE A 322 -14.99 -3.95 -16.70
N SER A 323 -13.87 -3.24 -16.84
CA SER A 323 -12.78 -3.59 -17.75
C SER A 323 -11.41 -3.24 -17.17
N LEU A 324 -11.22 -3.44 -15.87
CA LEU A 324 -10.00 -3.08 -15.16
C LEU A 324 -8.80 -3.88 -15.70
N ASN A 325 -7.65 -3.23 -15.80
CA ASN A 325 -6.40 -3.82 -16.27
C ASN A 325 -5.77 -4.70 -15.19
N ARG A 326 -5.17 -5.82 -15.62
CA ARG A 326 -4.28 -6.64 -14.78
C ARG A 326 -3.05 -7.04 -15.56
N SER A 327 -1.90 -6.92 -14.92
CA SER A 327 -0.62 -7.33 -15.48
C SER A 327 -0.32 -8.76 -15.07
N MET A 328 -0.35 -9.69 -16.03
CA MET A 328 0.06 -11.08 -15.78
C MET A 328 1.54 -11.14 -15.37
N VAL A 329 1.81 -11.83 -14.28
CA VAL A 329 3.17 -12.12 -13.81
C VAL A 329 3.54 -13.52 -14.29
N PHE A 330 4.35 -13.57 -15.34
CA PHE A 330 4.87 -14.81 -15.89
C PHE A 330 6.13 -15.28 -15.18
N ASN A 331 6.43 -16.56 -15.32
CA ASN A 331 7.70 -17.14 -14.92
C ASN A 331 8.84 -16.45 -15.68
N SER A 332 9.66 -15.70 -14.94
CA SER A 332 10.88 -15.05 -15.41
C SER A 332 11.96 -15.23 -14.36
N GLU A 333 13.19 -15.43 -14.79
CA GLU A 333 14.36 -15.45 -13.91
C GLU A 333 14.84 -14.03 -13.55
N LYS A 334 14.29 -13.01 -14.20
CA LYS A 334 14.71 -11.60 -14.09
C LYS A 334 13.71 -10.80 -13.28
N ILE A 335 14.15 -10.26 -12.14
CA ILE A 335 13.31 -9.40 -11.30
C ILE A 335 12.91 -8.11 -12.03
N GLU A 336 13.70 -7.66 -13.00
CA GLU A 336 13.45 -6.45 -13.78
C GLU A 336 12.15 -6.54 -14.60
N ASP A 337 11.74 -7.75 -15.00
CA ASP A 337 10.48 -7.94 -15.72
C ASP A 337 9.27 -7.71 -14.81
N PHE A 338 9.39 -8.07 -13.53
CA PHE A 338 8.40 -7.76 -12.51
C PHE A 338 8.35 -6.27 -12.19
N ILE A 339 9.51 -5.61 -12.04
CA ILE A 339 9.59 -4.17 -11.73
C ILE A 339 8.87 -3.32 -12.78
N LYS A 340 8.94 -3.69 -14.06
CA LYS A 340 8.23 -3.02 -15.17
C LYS A 340 6.70 -3.09 -15.05
N LEU A 341 6.15 -3.87 -14.12
CA LEU A 341 4.71 -3.98 -13.86
C LEU A 341 4.24 -3.03 -12.75
N LEU A 342 5.17 -2.37 -12.04
CA LEU A 342 4.91 -1.63 -10.81
C LEU A 342 4.81 -0.11 -11.02
N GLU A 343 4.41 0.34 -12.21
CA GLU A 343 4.18 1.76 -12.48
C GLU A 343 2.94 2.25 -11.72
N THR A 344 3.14 3.13 -10.73
CA THR A 344 2.07 3.64 -9.85
C THR A 344 1.71 5.11 -10.08
N PHE A 345 2.38 5.77 -11.02
CA PHE A 345 2.12 7.15 -11.40
C PHE A 345 2.39 7.33 -12.88
N LYS A 346 1.42 7.91 -13.59
CA LYS A 346 1.55 8.23 -15.01
C LYS A 346 1.74 9.74 -15.17
N LYS A 347 2.84 10.13 -15.80
CA LYS A 347 3.13 11.52 -16.15
C LYS A 347 2.39 11.90 -17.44
N GLU A 348 1.93 13.15 -17.51
CA GLU A 348 1.32 13.74 -18.72
C GLU A 348 2.05 14.98 -19.20
#